data_AF-A0A8T7HAD7-F1
#
_entry.id   AF-A0A8T7HAD7-F1
#
_cell.length_a   1.000
_cell.length_b   1.000
_cell.length_c   1.000
_cell.angle_alpha   90.00
_cell.angle_beta   90.00
_cell.angle_gamma   90.00
#
_symmetry.space_group_name_H-M   'P 1'
#
loop_
_entity.id
_entity.type
_entity.pdbx_description
1 polymer ?
#
loop_
_entity_poly.entity_id
_entity_poly.type
_entity_poly.pdbx_seq_one_letter_code
_entity_poly.pdbx_strand_id
1 'polypeptide(L)'
;MIKIKFADKSLKKYLLKLKEGNDSQRKLFSNITKAVNKLKENPFCGIQIPKKQIPGYYNVNNLWKINMPENWRLLYSIESEKIIIICIILEWLSHKRYERRFKY
;
A
#
# COMPACT_ATOMS: atom_id res chain seq x y z
N MET A 1 -17.55 4.82 -7.31
CA MET A 1 -16.64 5.85 -6.75
C MET A 1 -15.57 5.18 -5.91
N ILE A 2 -14.30 5.58 -6.03
CA ILE A 2 -13.19 4.98 -5.28
C ILE A 2 -12.67 5.96 -4.23
N LYS A 3 -12.47 5.49 -2.99
CA LYS A 3 -11.91 6.26 -1.88
C LYS A 3 -10.60 5.63 -1.41
N ILE A 4 -9.60 6.46 -1.15
CA ILE A 4 -8.33 6.03 -0.54
C ILE A 4 -8.34 6.39 0.95
N LYS A 5 -8.05 5.42 1.81
CA LYS A 5 -7.82 5.60 3.25
C LYS A 5 -6.42 5.10 3.60
N PHE A 6 -5.83 5.64 4.66
CA PHE A 6 -4.64 5.09 5.30
C PHE A 6 -5.09 4.35 6.55
N ALA A 7 -4.46 3.20 6.85
CA ALA A 7 -4.78 2.38 8.02
C ALA A 7 -4.68 3.17 9.33
N ASP A 8 -3.73 4.11 9.39
CA ASP A 8 -3.58 5.00 10.53
C ASP A 8 -3.09 6.41 10.14
N LYS A 9 -3.24 7.36 11.07
CA LYS A 9 -2.83 8.76 10.88
C LYS A 9 -1.31 8.94 10.78
N SER A 10 -0.54 8.09 11.45
CA SER A 10 0.93 8.14 11.44
C SER A 10 1.50 7.77 10.07
N LEU A 11 0.87 6.84 9.35
CA LEU A 11 1.24 6.45 8.01
C LEU A 11 1.07 7.60 7.02
N LYS A 12 -0.08 8.30 7.09
CA LYS A 12 -0.29 9.52 6.29
C LYS A 12 0.75 10.60 6.62
N LYS A 13 1.08 10.80 7.90
CA LYS A 13 2.14 11.74 8.32
C LYS A 13 3.51 11.31 7.79
N TYR A 14 3.81 10.02 7.80
CA TYR A 14 5.08 9.49 7.28
C TYR A 14 5.20 9.76 5.77
N LEU A 15 4.13 9.54 4.99
CA LEU A 15 4.12 9.90 3.57
C LEU A 15 4.44 11.38 3.36
N LEU A 16 3.82 12.27 4.14
CA LEU A 16 4.07 13.72 4.03
C LEU A 16 5.52 14.08 4.36
N LYS A 17 6.10 13.46 5.40
CA LYS A 17 7.52 13.67 5.75
C LYS A 17 8.48 13.23 4.65
N LEU A 18 8.16 12.18 3.88
CA LEU A 18 8.99 11.74 2.76
C LEU A 18 9.14 12.83 1.68
N LYS A 19 8.13 13.69 1.51
CA LYS A 19 8.15 14.80 0.55
C LYS A 19 9.23 15.84 0.89
N GLU A 20 9.52 16.02 2.18
CA GLU A 20 10.48 17.01 2.71
C GLU A 20 11.86 16.40 2.98
N GLY A 21 12.03 15.11 2.68
CA GLY A 21 13.27 14.38 2.95
C GLY A 21 14.36 14.55 1.90
N ASN A 22 15.37 13.69 1.98
CA ASN A 22 16.44 13.58 0.99
C ASN A 22 15.92 13.05 -0.37
N ASP A 23 16.79 13.00 -1.39
CA ASP A 23 16.41 12.58 -2.74
C ASP A 23 15.75 11.20 -2.82
N SER A 24 16.28 10.23 -2.07
CA SER A 24 15.69 8.89 -1.99
C SER A 24 14.29 8.92 -1.38
N GLN A 25 14.09 9.70 -0.31
CA GLN A 25 12.78 9.88 0.32
C GLN A 25 11.77 10.57 -0.60
N ARG A 26 12.20 11.63 -1.30
CA ARG A 26 11.34 12.33 -2.29
C ARG A 26 10.97 11.45 -3.47
N LYS A 27 11.89 10.60 -3.92
CA LYS A 27 11.63 9.61 -4.97
C LYS A 27 10.63 8.55 -4.49
N LEU A 28 10.77 8.06 -3.26
CA LEU A 28 9.80 7.15 -2.65
C LEU A 28 8.41 7.80 -2.53
N PHE A 29 8.34 9.05 -2.09
CA PHE A 29 7.09 9.82 -2.07
C PHE A 29 6.42 9.89 -3.46
N SER A 30 7.19 10.18 -4.50
CA SER A 30 6.70 10.20 -5.89
C SER A 30 6.16 8.84 -6.31
N ASN A 31 6.88 7.76 -6.01
CA ASN A 31 6.48 6.39 -6.36
C ASN A 31 5.18 5.97 -5.64
N ILE A 32 5.06 6.25 -4.34
CA ILE A 32 3.84 5.96 -3.58
C ILE A 32 2.67 6.78 -4.14
N THR A 33 2.87 8.07 -4.42
CA THR A 33 1.82 8.93 -4.98
C THR A 33 1.33 8.42 -6.34
N LYS A 34 2.24 7.98 -7.22
CA LYS A 34 1.89 7.35 -8.50
C LYS A 34 1.07 6.07 -8.29
N ALA A 35 1.48 5.20 -7.36
CA ALA A 35 0.73 3.98 -7.04
C ALA A 35 -0.67 4.30 -6.49
N VAL A 36 -0.80 5.30 -5.61
CA VAL A 36 -2.09 5.75 -5.09
C VAL A 36 -2.99 6.32 -6.20
N ASN A 37 -2.43 7.04 -7.17
CA ASN A 37 -3.21 7.52 -8.31
C ASN A 37 -3.71 6.37 -9.19
N LYS A 38 -2.88 5.35 -9.43
CA LYS A 38 -3.34 4.11 -10.10
C LYS A 38 -4.48 3.43 -9.36
N LEU A 39 -4.45 3.41 -8.02
CA LEU A 39 -5.55 2.85 -7.21
C LEU A 39 -6.86 3.63 -7.36
N LYS A 40 -6.80 4.94 -7.59
CA LYS A 40 -8.00 5.77 -7.84
C LYS A 40 -8.64 5.48 -9.20
N GLU A 41 -7.85 5.03 -10.18
CA GLU A 41 -8.32 4.63 -11.51
C GLU A 41 -8.81 3.18 -11.48
N ASN A 42 -8.01 2.27 -10.92
CA ASN A 42 -8.31 0.86 -10.81
C ASN A 42 -7.79 0.27 -9.48
N PRO A 43 -8.67 -0.01 -8.50
CA PRO A 43 -8.32 -0.62 -7.22
C PRO A 43 -7.68 -2.00 -7.34
N PHE A 44 -7.99 -2.74 -8.41
CA PHE A 44 -7.54 -4.12 -8.64
C PHE A 44 -6.26 -4.19 -9.49
N CYS A 45 -5.54 -3.08 -9.67
CA CYS A 45 -4.29 -3.05 -10.45
C CYS A 45 -3.08 -3.73 -9.77
N GLY A 46 -3.22 -4.13 -8.50
CA GLY A 46 -2.20 -4.84 -7.75
C GLY A 46 -2.22 -6.36 -7.96
N ILE A 47 -1.31 -7.04 -7.28
CA ILE A 47 -1.24 -8.50 -7.19
C ILE A 47 -1.86 -8.91 -5.85
N GLN A 48 -2.88 -9.76 -5.89
CA GLN A 48 -3.49 -10.28 -4.66
C GLN A 48 -2.54 -11.26 -3.96
N ILE A 49 -2.38 -11.11 -2.65
CA ILE A 49 -1.64 -12.04 -1.80
C ILE A 49 -2.60 -13.18 -1.39
N PRO A 50 -2.22 -14.45 -1.59
CA PRO A 50 -3.02 -15.60 -1.17
C PRO A 50 -3.44 -15.49 0.31
N LYS A 51 -4.72 -15.76 0.61
CA LYS A 51 -5.28 -15.61 1.97
C LYS A 51 -4.45 -16.30 3.06
N LYS A 52 -3.93 -17.51 2.78
CA LYS A 52 -3.09 -18.29 3.70
C LYS A 52 -1.75 -17.61 4.07
N GLN A 53 -1.30 -16.64 3.28
CA GLN A 53 -0.04 -15.90 3.50
C GLN A 53 -0.28 -14.55 4.18
N ILE A 54 -1.53 -14.12 4.38
CA ILE A 54 -1.84 -12.83 5.00
C ILE A 54 -1.51 -12.92 6.49
N PRO A 55 -0.57 -12.10 7.01
CA PRO A 55 -0.32 -12.07 8.43
C PRO A 55 -1.56 -11.64 9.22
N GLY A 56 -1.89 -12.39 10.29
CA GLY A 56 -3.14 -12.19 11.05
C GLY A 56 -3.28 -10.80 11.69
N TYR A 57 -2.17 -10.14 12.01
CA TYR A 57 -2.18 -8.80 12.62
C TYR A 57 -2.70 -7.69 11.69
N TYR A 58 -2.84 -7.92 10.38
CA TYR A 58 -3.46 -6.93 9.48
C TYR A 58 -4.96 -6.83 9.68
N ASN A 59 -5.62 -7.89 10.15
CA ASN A 59 -7.07 -7.94 10.34
C ASN A 59 -7.86 -7.50 9.09
N VAL A 60 -7.50 -8.03 7.91
CA VAL A 60 -8.14 -7.73 6.62
C VAL A 60 -8.59 -9.00 5.90
N ASN A 61 -9.70 -8.91 5.15
CA ASN A 61 -10.26 -10.03 4.39
C ASN A 61 -9.49 -10.34 3.10
N ASN A 62 -8.73 -9.37 2.60
CA ASN A 62 -7.89 -9.48 1.42
C ASN A 62 -6.68 -8.56 1.56
N LEU A 63 -5.59 -8.92 0.88
CA LEU A 63 -4.37 -8.14 0.88
C LEU A 63 -3.80 -8.12 -0.53
N TRP A 64 -3.39 -6.95 -0.96
CA TRP A 64 -2.87 -6.69 -2.30
C TRP A 64 -1.51 -6.01 -2.19
N LYS A 65 -0.68 -6.21 -3.21
CA LYS A 65 0.59 -5.51 -3.36
C LYS A 65 0.71 -4.82 -4.71
N ILE A 66 1.32 -3.64 -4.71
CA ILE A 66 1.87 -3.01 -5.92
C ILE A 66 3.38 -3.06 -5.81
N ASN A 67 4.04 -3.64 -6.80
CA ASN A 67 5.48 -3.56 -6.96
C ASN A 67 5.84 -2.15 -7.46
N MET A 68 6.61 -1.42 -6.68
CA MET A 68 7.09 -0.08 -6.99
C MET A 68 8.58 -0.13 -7.37
N PRO A 69 9.11 0.93 -8.03
CA PRO A 69 10.53 1.03 -8.32
C PRO A 69 11.40 0.89 -7.06
N GLU A 70 12.69 0.58 -7.26
CA GLU A 70 13.66 0.35 -6.18
C GLU A 70 13.23 -0.73 -5.20
N ASN A 71 12.51 -1.72 -5.72
CA ASN A 71 12.11 -2.88 -4.93
C ASN A 71 11.22 -2.53 -3.72
N TRP A 72 10.45 -1.45 -3.79
CA TRP A 72 9.43 -1.17 -2.80
C TRP A 72 8.13 -1.91 -3.11
N ARG A 73 7.39 -2.28 -2.08
CA ARG A 73 6.06 -2.88 -2.18
C ARG A 73 5.08 -2.01 -1.40
N LEU A 74 4.00 -1.56 -2.03
CA LEU A 74 2.87 -0.93 -1.36
C LEU A 74 1.84 -2.01 -1.05
N LEU A 75 1.44 -2.13 0.21
CA LEU A 75 0.40 -3.06 0.66
C LEU A 75 -0.91 -2.33 0.93
N TYR A 76 -2.00 -2.90 0.46
CA TYR A 76 -3.33 -2.34 0.67
C TYR A 76 -4.42 -3.43 0.70
N SER A 77 -5.56 -3.11 1.30
CA SER A 77 -6.78 -3.91 1.27
C SER A 77 -7.86 -3.18 0.48
N ILE A 78 -8.78 -3.93 -0.13
CA ILE A 78 -9.94 -3.40 -0.83
C ILE A 78 -11.19 -3.81 -0.05
N GLU A 79 -12.02 -2.82 0.31
CA GLU A 79 -13.34 -3.05 0.88
C GLU A 79 -14.40 -2.48 -0.05
N SER A 80 -15.50 -3.22 -0.23
CA SER A 80 -16.68 -2.76 -0.96
C SER A 80 -17.76 -2.39 0.04
N GLU A 81 -18.17 -1.13 0.04
CA GLU A 81 -19.27 -0.62 0.86
C GLU A 81 -20.38 -0.07 -0.05
N LYS A 82 -21.44 -0.85 -0.23
CA LYS A 82 -22.56 -0.55 -1.15
C LYS A 82 -22.07 -0.29 -2.58
N ILE A 83 -21.92 0.98 -2.96
CA ILE A 83 -21.55 1.45 -4.31
C ILE A 83 -20.12 2.07 -4.31
N ILE A 84 -19.44 2.07 -3.17
CA ILE A 84 -18.13 2.68 -2.97
C ILE A 84 -17.07 1.60 -2.78
N ILE A 85 -15.96 1.73 -3.51
CA ILE A 85 -14.75 0.93 -3.29
C ILE A 85 -13.81 1.73 -2.40
N ILE A 86 -13.34 1.13 -1.31
CA ILE A 86 -12.40 1.74 -0.36
C ILE A 86 -11.08 1.00 -0.45
N CYS A 87 -10.02 1.67 -0.87
CA CYS A 87 -8.66 1.15 -0.80
C CYS A 87 -8.02 1.63 0.51
N ILE A 88 -7.65 0.70 1.38
CA ILE A 88 -7.01 0.98 2.67
C ILE A 88 -5.52 0.69 2.52
N ILE A 89 -4.69 1.72 2.48
CA ILE A 89 -3.22 1.61 2.45
C ILE A 89 -2.74 1.19 3.83
N LEU A 90 -2.08 0.03 3.91
CA LEU A 90 -1.64 -0.57 5.17
C LEU A 90 -0.19 -0.21 5.48
N GLU A 91 0.72 -0.37 4.52
CA GLU A 91 2.12 0.00 4.65
C GLU A 91 2.84 0.02 3.29
N TRP A 92 4.06 0.55 3.27
CA TRP A 92 5.00 0.34 2.17
C TRP A 92 6.38 -0.02 2.73
N LEU A 93 7.05 -0.94 2.06
CA LEU A 93 8.28 -1.54 2.58
C LEU A 93 9.23 -1.98 1.48
N SER A 94 10.52 -2.02 1.81
CA SER A 94 11.55 -2.56 0.94
C SER A 94 11.41 -4.08 0.78
N HIS A 95 12.04 -4.63 -0.25
CA HIS A 95 12.04 -6.06 -0.53
C HIS A 95 12.48 -6.93 0.66
N LYS A 96 13.59 -6.58 1.32
CA LYS A 96 14.08 -7.33 2.49
C LYS A 96 13.06 -7.36 3.63
N ARG A 97 12.36 -6.25 3.87
CA ARG A 97 11.28 -6.20 4.87
C ARG A 97 10.09 -7.05 4.43
N TYR A 98 9.81 -7.11 3.13
CA TYR A 98 8.69 -7.85 2.57
C TYR A 98 8.91 -9.35 2.69
N GLU A 99 10.08 -9.85 2.32
CA GLU A 99 10.42 -11.26 2.46
C GLU A 99 10.30 -11.74 3.91
N ARG A 100 10.92 -11.00 4.84
CA ARG A 100 10.82 -11.30 6.27
C ARG A 100 9.37 -11.33 6.78
N ARG A 101 8.50 -10.49 6.23
CA ARG A 101 7.09 -10.38 6.64
C ARG A 101 6.25 -11.55 6.18
N PHE A 102 6.46 -11.96 4.94
CA PHE A 102 5.67 -13.01 4.30
C PHE A 102 6.37 -14.37 4.33
N LYS A 103 7.52 -14.47 5.01
CA LYS A 103 8.33 -15.68 5.16
C LYS A 103 8.71 -16.30 3.81
N TYR A 104 9.08 -15.43 2.87
CA TYR A 104 9.74 -15.81 1.63
C TYR A 104 11.23 -15.99 1.84
#